data_AF-A0A7G9Z378-F1
#
_entry.id   AF-A0A7G9Z378-F1
#
_cell.length_a   1.000
_cell.length_b   1.000
_cell.length_c   1.000
_cell.angle_alpha   90.00
_cell.angle_beta   90.00
_cell.angle_gamma   90.00
#
_symmetry.space_group_name_H-M   'P 1'
#
loop_
_entity.id
_entity.type
_entity.pdbx_description
1 polymer ?
#
loop_
_entity_poly.entity_id
_entity_poly.type
_entity_poly.pdbx_seq_one_letter_code
_entity_poly.pdbx_strand_id
1 'polypeptide(L)'
;MGIPTAALIIIPNVILSELCDVDYKKTGERREAMYFGVQGFFMKLNLGLSTASLALLYSIFGKDISNPLGVRLALVLGSIVAILGLIIMTRYPEKQIKDLLSK
;
A
#
# COMPACT_ATOMS: atom_id res chain seq x y z
N MET A 1 4.29 19.45 -3.42
CA MET A 1 4.18 17.99 -3.23
C MET A 1 4.28 17.72 -1.73
N GLY A 2 3.19 17.57 -0.98
CA GLY A 2 3.33 17.41 0.49
C GLY A 2 2.06 16.97 1.19
N ILE A 3 0.98 17.74 1.02
CA ILE A 3 -0.31 17.46 1.67
C ILE A 3 -0.90 16.09 1.25
N PRO A 4 -1.03 15.75 -0.05
CA PRO A 4 -1.63 14.47 -0.43
C PRO A 4 -0.76 13.28 -0.02
N THR A 5 0.57 13.43 -0.08
CA THR A 5 1.50 12.36 0.29
C THR A 5 1.48 12.10 1.80
N ALA A 6 1.39 13.15 2.63
CA ALA A 6 1.27 13.01 4.07
C ALA A 6 -0.01 12.26 4.45
N ALA A 7 -1.15 12.62 3.83
CA ALA A 7 -2.41 11.93 4.06
C ALA A 7 -2.30 10.42 3.72
N LEU A 8 -1.71 10.08 2.57
CA LEU A 8 -1.53 8.69 2.14
C LEU A 8 -0.63 7.86 3.07
N ILE A 9 0.33 8.48 3.75
CA ILE A 9 1.22 7.78 4.68
C ILE A 9 0.58 7.62 6.07
N ILE A 10 -0.15 8.63 6.54
CA ILE A 10 -0.73 8.64 7.89
C ILE A 10 -1.89 7.65 7.99
N ILE A 11 -2.79 7.63 7.00
CA ILE A 11 -4.00 6.79 7.01
C ILE A 11 -3.70 5.30 7.32
N PRO A 12 -2.83 4.59 6.59
CA PRO A 12 -2.57 3.18 6.85
C PRO A 12 -1.89 2.94 8.21
N ASN A 13 -1.06 3.87 8.68
CA ASN A 13 -0.42 3.76 10.00
C ASN A 13 -1.44 3.89 11.14
N VAL A 14 -2.41 4.82 11.01
CA VAL A 14 -3.49 4.99 11.99
C VAL A 14 -4.38 3.75 12.02
N ILE A 15 -4.79 3.26 10.85
CA ILE A 15 -5.60 2.05 10.71
C ILE A 15 -4.91 0.84 11.36
N LEU A 16 -3.60 0.68 11.15
CA LEU A 16 -2.85 -0.43 11.75
C LEU A 16 -2.78 -0.31 13.27
N SER A 17 -2.59 0.90 13.79
CA SER A 17 -2.59 1.15 15.24
C SER A 17 -3.94 0.80 15.87
N GLU A 18 -5.05 1.23 15.25
CA GLU A 18 -6.40 0.88 15.70
C GLU A 18 -6.64 -0.63 15.71
N LEU A 19 -6.11 -1.35 14.71
CA LEU A 19 -6.20 -2.80 14.65
C LEU A 19 -5.41 -3.48 15.77
N CYS A 20 -4.21 -2.97 16.09
CA CYS A 20 -3.42 -3.44 17.22
C CYS A 20 -4.16 -3.26 18.55
N ASP A 21 -4.85 -2.14 18.74
CA ASP A 21 -5.66 -1.88 19.94
C ASP A 21 -6.84 -2.86 20.06
N VAL A 22 -7.51 -3.16 18.95
CA VAL A 22 -8.59 -4.16 18.90
C VAL A 22 -8.06 -5.56 19.19
N ASP A 23 -6.89 -5.93 18.65
CA ASP A 23 -6.27 -7.24 18.92
C ASP A 23 -5.84 -7.35 20.39
N TYR A 24 -5.32 -6.27 20.97
CA TYR A 24 -4.96 -6.20 22.38
C TYR A 24 -6.18 -6.39 23.29
N LYS A 25 -7.31 -5.74 23.00
CA LYS A 25 -8.57 -5.93 23.76
C LYS A 25 -9.05 -7.39 23.76
N LYS A 26 -8.78 -8.15 22.68
CA LYS A 26 -9.22 -9.55 22.54
C LYS A 26 -8.24 -10.55 23.14
N THR A 27 -6.95 -10.30 23.02
CA THR A 27 -5.90 -11.27 23.36
C THR A 27 -5.18 -10.97 24.68
N GLY A 28 -5.23 -9.70 25.14
CA GLY A 28 -4.48 -9.23 26.31
C GLY A 28 -2.98 -9.03 26.06
N GLU A 29 -2.46 -9.38 24.88
CA GLU A 29 -1.05 -9.37 24.53
C GLU A 29 -0.74 -8.24 23.53
N ARG A 30 0.33 -7.47 23.78
CA ARG A 30 0.73 -6.40 22.86
C ARG A 30 1.58 -6.96 21.72
N ARG A 31 0.98 -7.09 20.53
CA ARG A 31 1.62 -7.62 19.32
C ARG A 31 1.98 -6.56 18.28
N GLU A 32 2.03 -5.29 18.67
CA GLU A 32 2.30 -4.13 17.80
C GLU A 32 3.55 -4.35 16.92
N ALA A 33 4.65 -4.84 17.50
CA ALA A 33 5.89 -5.10 16.76
C ALA A 33 5.71 -6.11 15.62
N MET A 34 4.83 -7.11 15.77
CA MET A 34 4.56 -8.09 14.73
C MET A 34 3.76 -7.45 13.59
N TYR A 35 2.75 -6.65 13.90
CA TYR A 35 1.94 -5.92 12.91
C TYR A 35 2.79 -4.94 12.09
N PHE A 36 3.60 -4.11 12.76
CA PHE A 36 4.52 -3.19 12.09
C PHE A 36 5.64 -3.92 11.34
N GLY A 37 6.09 -5.08 11.84
CA GLY A 37 7.05 -5.94 11.15
C GLY A 37 6.50 -6.45 9.81
N VAL A 38 5.26 -6.93 9.80
CA VAL A 38 4.55 -7.37 8.58
C VAL A 38 4.32 -6.19 7.64
N GLN A 39 3.88 -5.04 8.14
CA GLN A 39 3.72 -3.82 7.34
C GLN A 39 5.03 -3.44 6.63
N GLY A 40 6.16 -3.43 7.36
CA GLY A 40 7.47 -3.12 6.82
C GLY A 40 7.93 -4.15 5.77
N PHE A 41 7.65 -5.43 5.99
CA PHE A 41 7.93 -6.49 5.02
C PHE A 41 7.17 -6.26 3.71
N PHE A 42 5.86 -6.03 3.77
CA PHE A 42 5.05 -5.75 2.58
C PHE A 42 5.46 -4.46 1.88
N MET A 43 5.85 -3.43 2.62
CA MET A 43 6.33 -2.18 2.02
C MET A 43 7.61 -2.39 1.21
N LYS A 44 8.57 -3.16 1.75
CA LYS A 44 9.81 -3.52 1.03
C LYS A 44 9.54 -4.46 -0.15
N LEU A 45 8.66 -5.44 0.03
CA LEU A 45 8.27 -6.36 -1.03
C LEU A 45 7.61 -5.62 -2.19
N ASN A 46 6.69 -4.69 -1.90
CA ASN A 46 6.05 -3.85 -2.91
C ASN A 46 7.07 -3.00 -3.66
N LEU A 47 8.03 -2.37 -2.96
CA LEU A 47 9.09 -1.60 -3.61
C LEU A 47 9.93 -2.48 -4.55
N GLY A 48 10.34 -3.67 -4.11
CA GLY A 48 11.08 -4.62 -4.95
C GLY A 48 10.28 -5.10 -6.17
N LEU A 49 9.00 -5.40 -5.99
CA LEU A 49 8.13 -5.85 -7.08
C LEU A 49 7.86 -4.72 -8.09
N SER A 50 7.72 -3.48 -7.60
CA SER A 50 7.54 -2.29 -8.44
C SER A 50 8.79 -2.01 -9.27
N THR A 51 9.98 -2.08 -8.67
CA THR A 51 11.23 -1.85 -9.42
C THR A 51 11.53 -2.99 -10.40
N ALA A 52 11.26 -4.25 -10.02
CA ALA A 52 11.43 -5.40 -10.91
C ALA A 52 10.45 -5.35 -12.10
N SER A 53 9.18 -5.04 -11.87
CA SER A 53 8.19 -4.90 -12.95
C SER A 53 8.54 -3.77 -13.91
N LEU A 54 9.01 -2.63 -13.40
CA LEU A 54 9.52 -1.54 -14.25
C LEU A 54 10.76 -1.95 -15.03
N ALA A 55 11.71 -2.65 -14.41
CA ALA A 55 12.91 -3.13 -15.09
C ALA A 55 12.58 -4.10 -16.23
N LEU A 56 11.65 -5.04 -16.00
CA LEU A 56 11.15 -5.94 -17.04
C LEU A 56 10.48 -5.18 -18.18
N LEU A 57 9.64 -4.19 -17.85
CA LEU A 57 8.96 -3.39 -18.86
C LEU A 57 9.95 -2.60 -19.72
N TYR A 58 10.98 -2.01 -19.11
CA TYR A 58 12.04 -1.33 -19.83
C TYR A 58 12.90 -2.27 -20.67
N SER A 59 13.14 -3.50 -20.20
CA SER A 59 13.91 -4.50 -20.92
C SER A 59 13.20 -5.04 -22.16
N ILE A 60 11.86 -5.16 -22.12
CA ILE A 60 11.05 -5.73 -23.22
C ILE A 60 10.65 -4.65 -24.24
N PHE A 61 10.27 -3.45 -23.77
CA PHE A 61 9.72 -2.39 -24.63
C PHE A 61 10.73 -1.29 -24.99
N GLY A 62 11.97 -1.40 -24.49
CA GLY A 62 13.04 -0.43 -24.76
C GLY A 62 12.92 0.86 -23.94
N LYS A 63 14.08 1.42 -23.60
CA LYS A 63 14.26 2.67 -22.85
C LYS A 63 14.81 3.79 -23.75
N ASP A 64 14.68 3.66 -25.07
CA ASP A 64 15.31 4.57 -26.04
C ASP A 64 14.39 5.71 -26.47
N ILE A 65 15.01 6.86 -26.78
CA ILE A 65 14.34 8.09 -27.26
C ILE A 65 13.55 7.84 -28.56
N SER A 66 13.95 6.84 -29.35
CA SER A 66 13.26 6.42 -30.58
C SER A 66 11.98 5.59 -30.34
N ASN A 67 11.78 4.97 -29.17
CA ASN A 67 10.57 4.22 -28.84
C ASN A 67 10.18 4.43 -27.36
N PRO A 68 9.52 5.55 -27.00
CA PRO A 68 9.15 5.87 -25.62
C PRO A 68 8.02 5.01 -25.04
N LEU A 69 7.70 3.88 -25.68
CA LEU A 69 6.57 3.01 -25.32
C LEU A 69 6.74 2.40 -23.92
N GLY A 70 7.96 2.00 -23.53
CA GLY A 70 8.22 1.47 -22.18
C GLY A 70 7.89 2.46 -21.06
N VAL A 71 8.19 3.75 -21.25
CA VAL A 71 7.90 4.81 -20.28
C VAL A 71 6.41 5.15 -20.22
N ARG A 72 5.72 5.16 -21.37
CA ARG A 72 4.27 5.39 -21.41
C ARG A 72 3.49 4.22 -20.80
N LEU A 73 3.88 2.99 -21.10
CA LEU A 73 3.27 1.79 -20.54
C LEU A 73 3.50 1.68 -19.03
N ALA A 74 4.65 2.14 -18.51
CA ALA A 74 4.92 2.18 -17.08
C ALA A 74 3.88 3.04 -16.33
N LEU A 75 3.54 4.21 -16.89
CA LEU A 75 2.52 5.10 -16.33
C LEU A 75 1.12 4.49 -16.40
N VAL A 76 0.79 3.80 -17.51
CA VAL A 76 -0.50 3.09 -17.65
C VAL A 76 -0.62 1.96 -16.63
N LEU A 77 0.42 1.13 -16.50
CA LEU A 77 0.49 0.06 -15.49
C LEU A 77 0.34 0.62 -14.07
N GLY A 78 1.12 1.67 -13.74
CA GLY A 78 1.01 2.34 -12.45
C GLY A 78 -0.39 2.90 -12.17
N SER A 79 -1.04 3.48 -13.19
CA SER A 79 -2.40 4.00 -13.08
C SER A 79 -3.44 2.90 -12.85
N ILE A 80 -3.32 1.77 -13.54
CA ILE A 80 -4.20 0.61 -13.34
C ILE A 80 -4.06 0.06 -11.92
N VAL A 81 -2.83 -0.09 -11.43
CA VAL A 81 -2.55 -0.56 -10.06
C VAL A 81 -3.08 0.42 -9.03
N ALA A 82 -2.92 1.73 -9.25
CA ALA A 82 -3.46 2.75 -8.35
C ALA A 82 -4.99 2.73 -8.29
N ILE A 83 -5.68 2.58 -9.43
CA ILE A 83 -7.14 2.46 -9.48
C ILE A 83 -7.61 1.20 -8.76
N LEU A 84 -6.93 0.07 -8.98
CA LEU A 84 -7.20 -1.18 -8.24
C LEU A 84 -7.05 -0.99 -6.73
N GLY A 85 -5.98 -0.33 -6.29
CA GLY A 85 -5.77 0.00 -4.87
C GLY A 85 -6.91 0.87 -4.31
N LEU A 86 -7.37 1.86 -5.08
CA LEU A 86 -8.49 2.72 -4.70
C LEU A 86 -9.80 1.94 -4.57
N ILE A 87 -10.09 1.04 -5.52
CA ILE A 87 -11.27 0.16 -5.48
C ILE A 87 -11.21 -0.76 -4.25
N ILE A 88 -10.07 -1.38 -3.97
CA ILE A 88 -9.90 -2.24 -2.79
C ILE A 88 -10.12 -1.44 -1.50
N MET A 89 -9.60 -0.22 -1.44
CA MET A 89 -9.75 0.66 -0.28
C MET A 89 -11.20 1.10 -0.06
N THR A 90 -12.01 1.24 -1.11
CA THR A 90 -13.45 1.52 -0.97
C THR A 90 -14.25 0.37 -0.33
N ARG A 91 -13.70 -0.85 -0.35
CA ARG A 91 -14.28 -2.04 0.30
C ARG A 91 -13.82 -2.20 1.75
N TYR A 92 -13.01 -1.29 2.28
CA TYR A 92 -12.51 -1.37 3.63
C TYR A 92 -13.65 -1.21 4.66
N PRO A 93 -13.87 -2.20 5.56
CA PRO A 93 -15.00 -2.19 6.48
C PRO A 93 -14.76 -1.29 7.70
N GLU A 94 -14.65 0.03 7.49
CA GLU A 94 -14.42 1.01 8.57
C GLU A 94 -15.47 0.93 9.68
N LYS A 95 -16.74 0.68 9.31
CA LYS A 95 -17.86 0.64 10.27
C LYS A 95 -17.70 -0.48 11.30
N GLN A 96 -17.14 -1.62 10.91
CA GLN A 96 -16.93 -2.74 11.84
C GLN A 96 -15.79 -2.47 12.82
N ILE A 97 -14.75 -1.76 12.38
CA ILE A 97 -13.60 -1.44 13.23
C ILE A 97 -13.98 -0.38 14.27
N LYS A 98 -14.73 0.65 13.87
CA LYS A 98 -15.23 1.67 14.79
C LYS A 98 -16.16 1.10 15.88
N ASP A 99 -17.01 0.15 15.52
CA ASP A 99 -17.92 -0.52 16.48
C ASP A 99 -17.15 -1.38 17.51
N LEU A 100 -16.07 -2.04 17.08
CA LEU A 100 -15.18 -2.81 17.96
C LEU A 100 -14.34 -1.93 18.90
N LEU A 101 -13.99 -0.71 18.48
CA LEU A 101 -13.25 0.24 19.31
C LEU A 101 -14.13 0.91 20.37
N SER A 102 -15.44 1.09 20.10
CA SER A 102 -16.38 1.74 21.02
C SER A 102 -16.89 0.84 22.15
N LYS A 103 -16.61 -0.47 22.11
CA LYS A 103 -16.86 -1.44 23.19
C LYS A 103 -15.64 -1.63 24.06
#